data_AF-A0A951GWI6-F1
#
_entry.id   AF-A0A951GWI6-F1
#
_cell.length_a   1.000
_cell.length_b   1.000
_cell.length_c   1.000
_cell.angle_alpha   90.00
_cell.angle_beta   90.00
_cell.angle_gamma   90.00
#
_symmetry.space_group_name_H-M   'P 1'
#
loop_
_entity.id
_entity.type
_entity.pdbx_description
1 polymer ?
#
loop_
_entity_poly.entity_id
_entity_poly.type
_entity_poly.pdbx_seq_one_letter_code
_entity_poly.pdbx_strand_id
1 'polypeptide(L)'
;MGSHKRRLVVWVATALVSLGVSSAIAAGASARRFSVSLPPVGRSPWPGPGRGAWPARGRGLRPRIGPAMGILAPWGHQEVASAPSIPLVYHGGPVMRGVTLHTIFWAPAGYRFDGSPGAATPGYEQLIQQFLVDVAHDSGTTGNVFSVLNQYPDRAGAGSHGLAYDPATDSIDDPNPYPSGQGCPSPSGIAACVTDLQLRHEIERVIRSGPPGERGLNNLWLVFLPPDVDTCVAIAQCGSDTYAGYHALLDFGRGSAVYVVAPDPLIESTPPPGADPQGNPEAELAIDAAAHETAEALSDPEGTGWMDPNGFEVGDKCENGPQQGTPLGFAADGSPYNQVIDGHQYLLQTMWSNPAAGCVQRSTATSSALSLATVNLRQFSSSVSGNIGTATGGVPVLVGLLRGNELLALAFDSTRAGGGWGPVTLTAVRGGQHALGDDRDALLVVYGPGGPKDDAIATGDGGDPFSELGFTGWYDLDHGAQVSSTPLRGTVVVGPCSQTGVLALTVNGAGTASPTERCDAETDAAPVPTPPLGPGSTVMLSSQDNRADSSLSPSGALVTLTAELGEPGSVPNAGNSQLLFTPSGFPSCTAYLRT
;
A
#
# COMPACT_ATOMS: atom_id res chain seq x y z
N MET A 1 49.66 -26.78 16.79
CA MET A 1 49.94 -27.01 15.35
C MET A 1 48.67 -26.70 14.56
N GLY A 2 48.75 -25.74 13.62
CA GLY A 2 47.81 -25.32 12.55
C GLY A 2 46.28 -25.36 12.79
N SER A 3 45.50 -24.27 12.90
CA SER A 3 45.22 -23.13 11.98
C SER A 3 44.61 -23.51 10.62
N HIS A 4 43.34 -23.15 10.38
CA HIS A 4 42.93 -22.12 9.40
C HIS A 4 41.42 -21.80 9.47
N LYS A 5 41.06 -20.62 9.99
CA LYS A 5 39.84 -19.86 9.62
C LYS A 5 40.31 -18.53 9.03
N ARG A 6 40.00 -18.27 7.76
CA ARG A 6 40.31 -16.99 7.09
C ARG A 6 39.25 -15.96 7.50
N ARG A 7 39.65 -14.95 8.26
CA ARG A 7 39.02 -13.62 8.30
C ARG A 7 39.80 -12.72 7.35
N LEU A 8 39.15 -12.14 6.36
CA LEU A 8 39.75 -11.10 5.53
C LEU A 8 39.41 -9.75 6.15
N VAL A 9 40.42 -9.13 6.75
CA VAL A 9 40.47 -7.70 7.10
C VAL A 9 41.13 -7.00 5.91
N VAL A 10 40.53 -5.94 5.37
CA VAL A 10 41.23 -5.05 4.42
C VAL A 10 41.16 -3.62 4.94
N TRP A 11 42.35 -3.02 4.97
CA TRP A 11 42.69 -1.70 5.49
C TRP A 11 42.31 -0.56 4.53
N VAL A 12 42.01 0.60 5.14
CA VAL A 12 41.83 1.91 4.51
C VAL A 12 43.17 2.46 4.02
N ALA A 13 43.23 2.95 2.77
CA ALA A 13 44.33 3.75 2.26
C ALA A 13 43.84 5.16 1.90
N THR A 14 44.48 6.15 2.51
CA THR A 14 44.25 7.60 2.38
C THR A 14 44.95 8.14 1.13
N ALA A 15 44.32 9.04 0.38
CA ALA A 15 45.01 9.94 -0.55
C ALA A 15 44.40 11.36 -0.50
N LEU A 16 45.23 12.32 -0.10
CA LEU A 16 44.99 13.75 -0.11
C LEU A 16 44.94 14.30 -1.55
N VAL A 17 44.02 15.23 -1.82
CA VAL A 17 44.28 16.35 -2.74
C VAL A 17 43.74 17.63 -2.11
N SER A 18 44.69 18.46 -1.66
CA SER A 18 44.51 19.85 -1.29
C SER A 18 44.69 20.74 -2.51
N LEU A 19 43.73 21.63 -2.80
CA LEU A 19 43.96 22.87 -3.54
C LEU A 19 42.96 23.92 -3.04
N GLY A 20 43.49 24.96 -2.41
CA GLY A 20 42.71 26.06 -1.84
C GLY A 20 42.47 27.17 -2.85
N VAL A 21 41.38 27.91 -2.61
CA VAL A 21 41.28 29.33 -2.97
C VAL A 21 40.70 30.04 -1.76
N SER A 22 41.52 30.88 -1.14
CA SER A 22 41.13 31.80 -0.08
C SER A 22 40.50 33.05 -0.69
N SER A 23 39.36 33.51 -0.18
CA SER A 23 39.02 34.93 -0.07
C SER A 23 37.99 35.12 1.04
N ALA A 24 38.29 36.07 1.90
CA ALA A 24 37.73 36.20 3.25
C ALA A 24 36.44 37.03 3.30
N ILE A 25 35.47 36.57 4.10
CA ILE A 25 34.56 37.43 4.85
C ILE A 25 34.46 36.86 6.26
N ALA A 26 34.89 37.65 7.25
CA ALA A 26 34.84 37.31 8.66
C ALA A 26 33.54 37.85 9.29
N ALA A 27 32.71 36.95 9.81
CA ALA A 27 31.80 37.24 10.93
C ALA A 27 31.55 35.92 11.68
N GLY A 28 31.79 35.94 13.00
CA GLY A 28 31.97 34.75 13.82
C GLY A 28 30.73 33.88 13.99
N ALA A 29 30.86 32.62 13.58
CA ALA A 29 30.18 31.47 14.15
C ALA A 29 31.19 30.32 14.16
N SER A 30 31.30 29.56 15.26
CA SER A 30 32.15 28.38 15.32
C SER A 30 31.69 27.33 14.31
N ALA A 31 32.28 27.33 13.12
CA ALA A 31 32.11 26.27 12.13
C ALA A 31 32.81 25.00 12.65
N ARG A 32 32.06 24.12 13.31
CA ARG A 32 32.45 22.72 13.40
C ARG A 32 32.46 22.16 11.97
N ARG A 33 33.59 21.61 11.54
CA ARG A 33 33.67 20.87 10.27
C ARG A 33 32.74 19.66 10.36
N PHE A 34 31.64 19.68 9.62
CA PHE A 34 30.87 18.48 9.33
C PHE A 34 31.67 17.64 8.33
N SER A 35 32.25 16.53 8.79
CA SER A 35 32.76 15.49 7.91
C SER A 35 31.61 14.55 7.57
N VAL A 36 31.00 14.73 6.40
CA VAL A 36 30.06 13.76 5.83
C VAL A 36 30.88 12.60 5.27
N SER A 37 30.95 11.48 5.99
CA SER A 37 31.38 10.22 5.40
C SER A 37 30.18 9.63 4.67
N LEU A 38 30.11 9.85 3.35
CA LEU A 38 29.13 9.18 2.51
C LEU A 38 29.37 7.66 2.61
N PRO A 39 28.37 6.83 2.96
CA PRO A 39 28.50 5.40 2.77
C PRO A 39 28.73 5.12 1.29
N PRO A 40 29.49 4.08 0.90
CA PRO A 40 29.56 3.69 -0.49
C PRO A 40 28.15 3.32 -0.93
N VAL A 41 27.56 4.15 -1.80
CA VAL A 41 26.43 3.76 -2.62
C VAL A 41 26.97 2.65 -3.51
N GLY A 42 26.80 1.41 -3.05
CA GLY A 42 27.06 0.25 -3.87
C GLY A 42 26.25 0.42 -5.14
N ARG A 43 26.92 0.43 -6.29
CA ARG A 43 26.26 0.22 -7.57
C ARG A 43 25.63 -1.17 -7.51
N SER A 44 24.39 -1.27 -7.05
CA SER A 44 23.52 -2.33 -7.53
C SER A 44 23.32 -2.04 -9.02
N PRO A 45 23.76 -2.93 -9.93
CA PRO A 45 23.49 -2.75 -11.33
C PRO A 45 22.00 -3.04 -11.53
N TRP A 46 21.18 -1.99 -11.50
CA TRP A 46 19.91 -2.03 -12.21
C TRP A 46 20.25 -2.17 -13.70
N PRO A 47 19.86 -3.27 -14.37
CA PRO A 47 20.19 -3.45 -15.77
C PRO A 47 19.37 -2.45 -16.58
N GLY A 48 20.05 -1.59 -17.33
CA GLY A 48 19.40 -0.79 -18.38
C GLY A 48 18.69 -1.70 -19.40
N PRO A 49 17.78 -1.15 -20.23
CA PRO A 49 16.90 -1.93 -21.09
C PRO A 49 17.70 -2.55 -22.24
N GLY A 50 18.28 -3.73 -21.98
CA GLY A 50 18.88 -4.59 -22.99
C GLY A 50 17.79 -5.41 -23.66
N ARG A 51 17.60 -5.20 -24.97
CA ARG A 51 16.76 -6.04 -25.83
C ARG A 51 17.37 -7.45 -25.93
N GLY A 52 17.03 -8.32 -24.98
CA GLY A 52 17.28 -9.75 -25.02
C GLY A 52 16.01 -10.45 -24.61
N ALA A 53 15.52 -11.39 -25.43
CA ALA A 53 14.30 -12.14 -25.12
C ALA A 53 14.52 -12.93 -23.82
N TRP A 54 13.77 -12.54 -22.77
CA TRP A 54 13.73 -13.28 -21.51
C TRP A 54 12.98 -14.59 -21.74
N PRO A 55 13.43 -15.72 -21.16
CA PRO A 55 12.58 -16.91 -21.09
C PRO A 55 11.34 -16.55 -20.27
N ALA A 56 10.16 -16.99 -20.71
CA ALA A 56 8.89 -16.72 -20.03
C ALA A 56 8.97 -17.20 -18.57
N ARG A 57 9.19 -16.27 -17.65
CA ARG A 57 9.01 -16.48 -16.22
C ARG A 57 7.51 -16.63 -15.99
N GLY A 58 7.10 -17.56 -15.12
CA GLY A 58 5.73 -17.57 -14.58
C GLY A 58 5.39 -16.17 -14.08
N ARG A 59 4.15 -15.72 -14.30
CA ARG A 59 3.69 -14.44 -13.78
C ARG A 59 3.72 -14.56 -12.26
N GLY A 60 4.62 -13.84 -11.59
CA GLY A 60 4.60 -13.78 -10.13
C GLY A 60 3.32 -13.09 -9.65
N LEU A 61 2.94 -13.34 -8.38
CA LEU A 61 1.80 -12.68 -7.74
C LEU A 61 1.89 -11.17 -7.94
N ARG A 62 0.77 -10.58 -8.31
CA ARG A 62 0.57 -9.14 -8.17
C ARG A 62 -0.29 -8.97 -6.93
N PRO A 63 0.26 -8.47 -5.81
CA PRO A 63 -0.50 -8.33 -4.56
C PRO A 63 -1.66 -7.33 -4.70
N ARG A 64 -1.67 -6.60 -5.81
CA ARG A 64 -2.73 -5.69 -6.22
C ARG A 64 -3.09 -5.93 -7.67
N ILE A 65 -4.38 -5.78 -7.96
CA ILE A 65 -4.92 -5.84 -9.32
C ILE A 65 -6.10 -4.89 -9.41
N GLY A 66 -5.89 -3.72 -10.01
CA GLY A 66 -6.97 -2.77 -10.30
C GLY A 66 -7.58 -2.22 -8.99
N PRO A 67 -8.88 -2.46 -8.71
CA PRO A 67 -9.49 -1.98 -7.47
C PRO A 67 -9.12 -2.82 -6.23
N ALA A 68 -8.57 -4.02 -6.41
CA ALA A 68 -8.17 -4.90 -5.31
C ALA A 68 -6.83 -4.43 -4.71
N MET A 69 -6.86 -4.07 -3.42
CA MET A 69 -5.76 -3.42 -2.71
C MET A 69 -4.90 -4.40 -1.90
N GLY A 70 -5.44 -5.57 -1.56
CA GLY A 70 -4.70 -6.75 -1.12
C GLY A 70 -5.37 -7.99 -1.71
N ILE A 71 -4.57 -9.02 -1.97
CA ILE A 71 -5.02 -10.22 -2.68
C ILE A 71 -4.32 -11.45 -2.10
N LEU A 72 -5.13 -12.37 -1.60
CA LEU A 72 -4.71 -13.73 -1.31
C LEU A 72 -4.55 -14.53 -2.62
N ALA A 73 -3.38 -15.14 -2.80
CA ALA A 73 -3.12 -16.04 -3.93
C ALA A 73 -4.02 -17.30 -3.93
N PRO A 74 -4.32 -17.91 -5.10
CA PRO A 74 -5.09 -19.14 -5.17
C PRO A 74 -4.43 -20.28 -4.40
N TRP A 75 -5.25 -21.23 -3.96
CA TRP A 75 -4.77 -22.38 -3.22
C TRP A 75 -3.78 -23.22 -4.04
N GLY A 76 -2.65 -23.58 -3.42
CA GLY A 76 -1.59 -24.35 -4.07
C GLY A 76 -0.66 -23.54 -4.99
N HIS A 77 -0.92 -22.25 -5.20
CA HIS A 77 -0.04 -21.33 -5.90
C HIS A 77 0.89 -20.64 -4.90
N GLN A 78 1.96 -21.34 -4.51
CA GLN A 78 3.00 -20.74 -3.66
C GLN A 78 3.83 -19.73 -4.47
N GLU A 79 3.66 -18.47 -4.15
CA GLU A 79 4.39 -17.38 -4.76
C GLU A 79 5.63 -17.02 -3.94
N VAL A 80 6.70 -16.65 -4.64
CA VAL A 80 7.96 -16.30 -3.97
C VAL A 80 7.75 -14.95 -3.29
N ALA A 81 7.45 -14.97 -1.98
CA ALA A 81 7.50 -13.75 -1.17
C ALA A 81 8.77 -12.99 -1.51
N SER A 82 8.60 -11.78 -2.05
CA SER A 82 9.63 -10.80 -2.32
C SER A 82 10.40 -10.57 -1.03
N ALA A 83 11.50 -11.31 -0.87
CA ALA A 83 12.47 -11.24 0.21
C ALA A 83 11.84 -11.00 1.61
N PRO A 84 11.62 -12.06 2.44
CA PRO A 84 11.13 -11.96 3.83
C PRO A 84 12.09 -11.20 4.80
N SER A 85 12.93 -10.31 4.28
CA SER A 85 13.78 -9.37 5.00
C SER A 85 13.36 -7.90 4.83
N ILE A 86 12.50 -7.58 3.85
CA ILE A 86 12.00 -6.21 3.69
C ILE A 86 10.83 -6.05 4.69
N PRO A 87 10.84 -5.10 5.63
CA PRO A 87 9.71 -4.86 6.53
C PRO A 87 8.56 -4.14 5.81
N LEU A 88 7.35 -4.19 6.38
CA LEU A 88 6.28 -3.28 5.96
C LEU A 88 6.61 -1.86 6.36
N VAL A 89 6.26 -0.90 5.51
CA VAL A 89 6.47 0.52 5.71
C VAL A 89 5.14 1.25 5.59
N TYR A 90 5.02 2.42 6.22
CA TYR A 90 3.76 3.16 6.25
C TYR A 90 3.68 4.18 5.12
N HIS A 91 2.71 4.06 4.22
CA HIS A 91 2.56 4.87 3.01
C HIS A 91 1.68 6.13 3.20
N GLY A 92 1.29 6.44 4.44
CA GLY A 92 0.66 7.71 4.82
C GLY A 92 -0.87 7.71 4.93
N GLY A 93 -1.52 6.64 4.47
CA GLY A 93 -2.96 6.41 4.51
C GLY A 93 -3.49 6.01 5.89
N PRO A 94 -4.80 5.88 6.06
CA PRO A 94 -5.39 5.49 7.33
C PRO A 94 -5.25 3.98 7.60
N VAL A 95 -5.52 3.57 8.84
CA VAL A 95 -5.74 2.16 9.22
C VAL A 95 -7.09 2.03 9.94
N MET A 96 -7.71 0.85 9.91
CA MET A 96 -9.01 0.63 10.53
C MET A 96 -8.90 0.37 12.05
N ARG A 97 -9.90 0.82 12.82
CA ARG A 97 -9.97 0.63 14.28
C ARG A 97 -11.40 0.55 14.77
N GLY A 98 -11.63 -0.27 15.79
CA GLY A 98 -12.98 -0.43 16.37
C GLY A 98 -13.98 -0.84 15.29
N VAL A 99 -13.61 -1.85 14.52
CA VAL A 99 -14.29 -2.28 13.31
C VAL A 99 -15.46 -3.19 13.69
N THR A 100 -16.63 -2.92 13.14
CA THR A 100 -17.74 -3.88 13.11
C THR A 100 -17.66 -4.65 11.80
N LEU A 101 -17.61 -5.97 11.89
CA LEU A 101 -17.62 -6.87 10.75
C LEU A 101 -19.06 -7.08 10.31
N HIS A 102 -19.32 -7.12 9.01
CA HIS A 102 -20.64 -7.40 8.42
C HIS A 102 -20.49 -8.47 7.36
N THR A 103 -21.28 -9.54 7.41
CA THR A 103 -21.23 -10.63 6.41
C THR A 103 -22.39 -10.54 5.44
N ILE A 104 -22.11 -10.66 4.16
CA ILE A 104 -23.08 -10.80 3.07
C ILE A 104 -22.88 -12.18 2.44
N PHE A 105 -23.83 -13.09 2.63
CA PHE A 105 -23.89 -14.38 1.97
C PHE A 105 -24.74 -14.24 0.70
N TRP A 106 -24.11 -13.92 -0.44
CA TRP A 106 -24.83 -13.57 -1.67
C TRP A 106 -25.16 -14.80 -2.51
N ALA A 107 -26.30 -15.44 -2.19
CA ALA A 107 -26.79 -16.65 -2.84
C ALA A 107 -28.23 -16.46 -3.38
N PRO A 108 -28.40 -16.10 -4.66
CA PRO A 108 -29.71 -16.00 -5.29
C PRO A 108 -30.39 -17.37 -5.47
N ALA A 109 -31.66 -17.36 -5.85
CA ALA A 109 -32.40 -18.59 -6.14
C ALA A 109 -31.68 -19.50 -7.16
N GLY A 110 -31.34 -20.71 -6.73
CA GLY A 110 -30.57 -21.69 -7.52
C GLY A 110 -29.13 -21.88 -7.02
N TYR A 111 -28.63 -20.98 -6.19
CA TYR A 111 -27.35 -21.05 -5.50
C TYR A 111 -27.57 -21.28 -4.00
N ARG A 112 -26.56 -21.85 -3.34
CA ARG A 112 -26.56 -22.07 -1.89
C ARG A 112 -25.14 -22.34 -1.42
N PHE A 113 -24.85 -21.96 -0.19
CA PHE A 113 -23.67 -22.44 0.51
C PHE A 113 -23.88 -23.87 1.00
N ASP A 114 -22.79 -24.60 1.17
CA ASP A 114 -22.86 -25.99 1.59
C ASP A 114 -23.33 -26.16 3.04
N GLY A 115 -24.19 -27.16 3.21
CA GLY A 115 -24.70 -27.54 4.52
C GLY A 115 -23.66 -28.29 5.35
N SER A 116 -24.07 -28.69 6.55
CA SER A 116 -23.24 -29.49 7.44
C SER A 116 -22.73 -30.79 6.76
N PRO A 117 -21.41 -31.04 6.69
CA PRO A 117 -20.84 -32.26 6.14
C PRO A 117 -20.98 -33.48 7.07
N GLY A 118 -21.42 -33.29 8.32
CA GLY A 118 -21.53 -34.37 9.30
C GLY A 118 -22.32 -34.01 10.56
N ALA A 119 -22.87 -35.03 11.23
CA ALA A 119 -23.61 -34.83 12.47
C ALA A 119 -22.66 -34.31 13.57
N ALA A 120 -22.78 -33.02 13.90
CA ALA A 120 -21.94 -32.20 14.81
C ALA A 120 -20.91 -31.27 14.15
N THR A 121 -20.86 -31.20 12.82
CA THR A 121 -20.08 -30.19 12.10
C THR A 121 -20.98 -29.05 11.65
N PRO A 122 -20.64 -27.77 11.89
CA PRO A 122 -21.42 -26.65 11.37
C PRO A 122 -21.43 -26.61 9.83
N GLY A 123 -22.53 -26.10 9.25
CA GLY A 123 -22.54 -25.77 7.81
C GLY A 123 -21.64 -24.56 7.50
N TYR A 124 -21.46 -24.25 6.23
CA TYR A 124 -20.51 -23.21 5.79
C TYR A 124 -20.74 -21.85 6.44
N GLU A 125 -21.95 -21.29 6.30
CA GLU A 125 -22.31 -19.98 6.89
C GLU A 125 -22.20 -20.00 8.42
N GLN A 126 -22.66 -21.09 9.05
CA GLN A 126 -22.65 -21.23 10.51
C GLN A 126 -21.24 -21.23 11.07
N LEU A 127 -20.29 -21.87 10.36
CA LEU A 127 -18.92 -21.92 10.83
C LEU A 127 -18.22 -20.56 10.70
N ILE A 128 -18.44 -19.85 9.60
CA ILE A 128 -17.93 -18.48 9.40
C ILE A 128 -18.51 -17.56 10.47
N GLN A 129 -19.81 -17.59 10.72
CA GLN A 129 -20.45 -16.82 11.78
C GLN A 129 -19.85 -17.13 13.15
N GLN A 130 -19.61 -18.42 13.47
CA GLN A 130 -18.95 -18.82 14.72
C GLN A 130 -17.54 -18.22 14.82
N PHE A 131 -16.71 -18.35 13.78
CA PHE A 131 -15.37 -17.78 13.78
C PHE A 131 -15.38 -16.27 14.04
N LEU A 132 -16.28 -15.52 13.41
CA LEU A 132 -16.35 -14.08 13.60
C LEU A 132 -16.88 -13.68 14.99
N VAL A 133 -17.80 -14.46 15.58
CA VAL A 133 -18.21 -14.31 16.98
C VAL A 133 -17.02 -14.55 17.91
N ASP A 134 -16.26 -15.62 17.69
CA ASP A 134 -15.09 -15.95 18.50
C ASP A 134 -14.00 -14.87 18.41
N VAL A 135 -13.75 -14.36 17.20
CA VAL A 135 -12.81 -13.26 16.96
C VAL A 135 -13.26 -11.97 17.66
N ALA A 136 -14.55 -11.66 17.64
CA ALA A 136 -15.12 -10.52 18.36
C ALA A 136 -15.01 -10.70 19.89
N HIS A 137 -15.25 -11.92 20.40
CA HIS A 137 -15.09 -12.24 21.82
C HIS A 137 -13.65 -12.02 22.29
N ASP A 138 -12.67 -12.54 21.56
CA ASP A 138 -11.23 -12.43 21.89
C ASP A 138 -10.57 -11.16 21.35
N SER A 139 -11.36 -10.21 20.85
CA SER A 139 -10.86 -8.96 20.31
C SER A 139 -10.08 -8.14 21.34
N GLY A 140 -8.94 -7.57 20.92
CA GLY A 140 -8.05 -6.79 21.77
C GLY A 140 -7.13 -7.63 22.66
N THR A 141 -7.27 -8.97 22.67
CA THR A 141 -6.34 -9.85 23.36
C THR A 141 -5.04 -10.04 22.54
N THR A 142 -4.04 -10.71 23.10
CA THR A 142 -2.83 -11.10 22.35
C THR A 142 -2.83 -12.59 21.99
N GLY A 143 -4.01 -13.21 22.01
CA GLY A 143 -4.19 -14.66 21.95
C GLY A 143 -4.19 -15.23 20.54
N ASN A 144 -4.61 -14.42 19.56
CA ASN A 144 -4.89 -14.85 18.19
C ASN A 144 -4.06 -14.12 17.14
N VAL A 145 -4.23 -14.50 15.88
CA VAL A 145 -3.51 -13.98 14.73
C VAL A 145 -3.63 -12.45 14.55
N PHE A 146 -4.81 -11.86 14.80
CA PHE A 146 -5.06 -10.42 14.61
C PHE A 146 -4.30 -9.54 15.61
N SER A 147 -3.80 -10.10 16.71
CA SER A 147 -2.95 -9.38 17.67
C SER A 147 -1.70 -8.75 17.06
N VAL A 148 -1.26 -9.26 15.89
CA VAL A 148 -0.16 -8.72 15.08
C VAL A 148 -0.45 -7.28 14.62
N LEU A 149 -1.72 -6.90 14.41
CA LEU A 149 -2.10 -5.60 13.86
C LEU A 149 -1.84 -4.41 14.80
N ASN A 150 -1.65 -4.67 16.10
CA ASN A 150 -1.35 -3.63 17.08
C ASN A 150 -0.04 -2.85 16.78
N GLN A 151 0.84 -3.41 15.95
CA GLN A 151 2.10 -2.78 15.56
C GLN A 151 1.96 -1.78 14.39
N TYR A 152 0.81 -1.74 13.71
CA TYR A 152 0.59 -0.97 12.48
C TYR A 152 -0.35 0.25 12.72
N PRO A 153 0.17 1.37 13.25
CA PRO A 153 -0.61 2.59 13.42
C PRO A 153 -0.65 3.49 12.19
N ASP A 154 -1.52 4.48 12.22
CA ASP A 154 -1.49 5.65 11.33
C ASP A 154 -1.27 6.93 12.17
N ARG A 155 -1.41 8.10 11.54
CA ARG A 155 -1.33 9.40 12.21
C ARG A 155 -2.44 9.66 13.24
N ALA A 156 -3.55 8.93 13.20
CA ALA A 156 -4.69 9.08 14.12
C ALA A 156 -4.50 8.31 15.43
N GLY A 157 -3.66 7.26 15.49
CA GLY A 157 -3.40 6.54 16.74
C GLY A 157 -2.66 5.21 16.60
N ALA A 158 -2.60 4.43 17.69
CA ALA A 158 -2.00 3.10 17.69
C ALA A 158 -2.70 2.12 16.73
N GLY A 159 -2.01 1.09 16.23
CA GLY A 159 -2.69 -0.01 15.52
C GLY A 159 -3.66 -0.73 16.46
N SER A 160 -4.66 -1.40 15.90
CA SER A 160 -5.70 -2.07 16.70
C SER A 160 -6.28 -3.25 15.93
N HIS A 161 -6.76 -4.25 16.67
CA HIS A 161 -7.63 -5.31 16.15
C HIS A 161 -8.92 -5.38 17.00
N GLY A 162 -9.50 -4.19 17.24
CA GLY A 162 -10.79 -4.07 17.91
C GLY A 162 -11.87 -4.44 16.90
N LEU A 163 -12.49 -5.59 17.06
CA LEU A 163 -13.42 -6.25 16.14
C LEU A 163 -14.71 -6.55 16.90
N ALA A 164 -15.84 -6.23 16.31
CA ALA A 164 -17.17 -6.55 16.80
C ALA A 164 -17.95 -7.30 15.72
N TYR A 165 -18.79 -8.24 16.14
CA TYR A 165 -19.67 -8.98 15.26
C TYR A 165 -20.85 -9.55 16.06
N ASP A 166 -22.08 -9.25 15.64
CA ASP A 166 -23.29 -9.91 16.12
C ASP A 166 -24.04 -10.50 14.92
N PRO A 167 -24.09 -11.84 14.74
CA PRO A 167 -24.74 -12.45 13.59
C PRO A 167 -26.24 -12.13 13.51
N ALA A 168 -26.88 -11.66 14.58
CA ALA A 168 -28.28 -11.24 14.54
C ALA A 168 -28.49 -9.89 13.84
N THR A 169 -27.47 -9.03 13.77
CA THR A 169 -27.55 -7.70 13.13
C THR A 169 -26.62 -7.53 11.95
N ASP A 170 -25.51 -8.27 11.95
CA ASP A 170 -24.39 -8.06 11.04
C ASP A 170 -24.26 -9.19 10.00
N SER A 171 -25.10 -10.24 10.06
CA SER A 171 -25.17 -11.27 9.02
C SER A 171 -26.37 -11.09 8.11
N ILE A 172 -26.12 -11.07 6.80
CA ILE A 172 -27.12 -10.82 5.77
C ILE A 172 -27.08 -11.94 4.75
N ASP A 173 -28.18 -12.69 4.66
CA ASP A 173 -28.43 -13.62 3.56
C ASP A 173 -29.05 -12.83 2.41
N ASP A 174 -28.33 -12.72 1.30
CA ASP A 174 -28.75 -11.89 0.18
C ASP A 174 -29.26 -12.73 -1.01
N PRO A 175 -30.58 -12.75 -1.26
CA PRO A 175 -31.17 -13.52 -2.36
C PRO A 175 -31.22 -12.74 -3.69
N ASN A 176 -30.66 -11.52 -3.76
CA ASN A 176 -30.79 -10.67 -4.94
C ASN A 176 -30.16 -11.34 -6.18
N PRO A 177 -30.86 -11.44 -7.34
CA PRO A 177 -30.30 -12.10 -8.53
C PRO A 177 -28.99 -11.49 -9.02
N TYR A 178 -28.05 -12.35 -9.46
CA TYR A 178 -26.86 -11.88 -10.15
C TYR A 178 -27.22 -11.06 -11.40
N PRO A 179 -26.50 -9.97 -11.69
CA PRO A 179 -26.80 -9.11 -12.84
C PRO A 179 -26.81 -9.86 -14.18
N SER A 180 -27.85 -9.67 -14.98
CA SER A 180 -27.97 -10.33 -16.29
C SER A 180 -27.26 -9.54 -17.41
N GLY A 181 -26.26 -10.16 -18.05
CA GLY A 181 -25.47 -9.58 -19.15
C GLY A 181 -24.24 -8.79 -18.67
N GLN A 182 -23.16 -8.78 -19.47
CA GLN A 182 -21.85 -8.19 -19.09
C GLN A 182 -21.21 -8.85 -17.85
N GLY A 183 -21.50 -10.14 -17.59
CA GLY A 183 -20.73 -10.93 -16.62
C GLY A 183 -19.30 -11.13 -17.10
N CYS A 184 -18.40 -11.45 -16.17
CA CYS A 184 -17.03 -11.76 -16.52
C CYS A 184 -16.90 -13.13 -17.21
N PRO A 185 -15.95 -13.32 -18.14
CA PRO A 185 -15.65 -14.64 -18.67
C PRO A 185 -14.78 -15.40 -17.65
N SER A 186 -15.40 -16.26 -16.83
CA SER A 186 -14.67 -17.15 -15.93
C SER A 186 -13.64 -17.99 -16.70
N PRO A 187 -12.34 -17.93 -16.33
CA PRO A 187 -11.28 -18.75 -16.92
C PRO A 187 -11.55 -20.25 -16.78
N SER A 188 -12.20 -20.66 -15.69
CA SER A 188 -12.60 -22.05 -15.40
C SER A 188 -13.96 -22.44 -16.01
N GLY A 189 -14.59 -21.55 -16.77
CA GLY A 189 -15.85 -21.83 -17.48
C GLY A 189 -17.09 -21.88 -16.58
N ILE A 190 -17.00 -21.32 -15.38
CA ILE A 190 -18.13 -21.20 -14.44
C ILE A 190 -19.17 -20.25 -15.05
N ALA A 191 -20.44 -20.68 -15.05
CA ALA A 191 -21.50 -20.00 -15.79
C ALA A 191 -21.94 -18.68 -15.14
N ALA A 192 -21.98 -18.62 -13.81
CA ALA A 192 -22.19 -17.38 -13.08
C ALA A 192 -20.83 -16.74 -12.77
N CYS A 193 -20.66 -15.50 -13.19
CA CYS A 193 -19.45 -14.73 -12.95
C CYS A 193 -19.83 -13.27 -12.76
N VAL A 194 -19.47 -12.69 -11.62
CA VAL A 194 -19.74 -11.28 -11.29
C VAL A 194 -18.46 -10.44 -11.34
N THR A 195 -18.54 -9.27 -11.96
CA THR A 195 -17.41 -8.32 -11.93
C THR A 195 -17.33 -7.61 -10.58
N ASP A 196 -16.16 -7.08 -10.23
CA ASP A 196 -16.00 -6.22 -9.04
C ASP A 196 -17.00 -5.03 -9.04
N LEU A 197 -17.23 -4.39 -10.20
CA LEU A 197 -18.21 -3.30 -10.29
C LEU A 197 -19.63 -3.78 -9.92
N GLN A 198 -20.01 -5.00 -10.30
CA GLN A 198 -21.28 -5.60 -9.94
C GLN A 198 -21.35 -5.91 -8.44
N LEU A 199 -20.26 -6.42 -7.86
CA LEU A 199 -20.14 -6.64 -6.41
C LEU A 199 -20.29 -5.32 -5.63
N ARG A 200 -19.57 -4.27 -6.02
CA ARG A 200 -19.69 -2.95 -5.37
C ARG A 200 -21.10 -2.39 -5.46
N HIS A 201 -21.78 -2.56 -6.59
CA HIS A 201 -23.18 -2.18 -6.72
C HIS A 201 -24.11 -2.99 -5.81
N GLU A 202 -23.81 -4.27 -5.59
CA GLU A 202 -24.57 -5.12 -4.68
C GLU A 202 -24.37 -4.71 -3.22
N ILE A 203 -23.12 -4.54 -2.79
CA ILE A 203 -22.78 -4.07 -1.44
C ILE A 203 -23.43 -2.71 -1.17
N GLU A 204 -23.38 -1.79 -2.14
CA GLU A 204 -24.08 -0.50 -2.07
C GLU A 204 -25.61 -0.67 -1.90
N ARG A 205 -26.22 -1.64 -2.58
CA ARG A 205 -27.64 -1.96 -2.43
C ARG A 205 -27.93 -2.49 -1.03
N VAL A 206 -27.12 -3.41 -0.51
CA VAL A 206 -27.25 -3.97 0.85
C VAL A 206 -27.16 -2.86 1.89
N ILE A 207 -26.10 -2.03 1.86
CA ILE A 207 -25.92 -0.88 2.76
C ILE A 207 -27.13 0.05 2.74
N ARG A 208 -27.77 0.23 1.58
CA ARG A 208 -28.94 1.11 1.43
C ARG A 208 -30.26 0.48 1.83
N SER A 209 -30.33 -0.84 1.96
CA SER A 209 -31.58 -1.58 2.13
C SER A 209 -32.13 -1.54 3.55
N GLY A 210 -31.30 -1.23 4.55
CA GLY A 210 -31.70 -1.14 5.95
C GLY A 210 -30.49 -1.28 6.89
N PRO A 211 -30.73 -1.39 8.20
CA PRO A 211 -29.68 -1.70 9.17
C PRO A 211 -28.87 -2.95 8.77
N PRO A 212 -27.54 -2.96 9.02
CA PRO A 212 -26.82 -1.92 9.75
C PRO A 212 -26.57 -0.66 8.90
N GLY A 213 -26.43 -0.78 7.57
CA GLY A 213 -26.32 0.37 6.66
C GLY A 213 -25.11 1.28 6.93
N GLU A 214 -24.09 0.73 7.58
CA GLU A 214 -22.93 1.45 8.09
C GLU A 214 -21.80 1.61 7.04
N ARG A 215 -20.99 2.66 7.21
CA ARG A 215 -19.87 3.03 6.33
C ARG A 215 -18.67 3.52 7.13
N GLY A 216 -17.56 3.78 6.45
CA GLY A 216 -16.33 4.30 7.04
C GLY A 216 -15.41 3.21 7.57
N LEU A 217 -14.23 3.63 8.03
CA LEU A 217 -13.12 2.74 8.43
C LEU A 217 -13.34 2.00 9.76
N ASN A 218 -14.53 2.12 10.34
CA ASN A 218 -14.99 1.34 11.48
C ASN A 218 -15.96 0.22 11.06
N ASN A 219 -16.09 -0.05 9.75
CA ASN A 219 -16.96 -1.10 9.22
C ASN A 219 -16.25 -1.86 8.09
N LEU A 220 -16.30 -3.19 8.12
CA LEU A 220 -15.77 -4.08 7.09
C LEU A 220 -16.85 -5.02 6.60
N TRP A 221 -17.13 -5.01 5.30
CA TRP A 221 -18.15 -5.85 4.67
C TRP A 221 -17.51 -7.09 4.03
N LEU A 222 -17.65 -8.25 4.63
CA LEU A 222 -17.19 -9.53 4.08
C LEU A 222 -18.28 -10.13 3.19
N VAL A 223 -17.99 -10.27 1.90
CA VAL A 223 -18.89 -10.87 0.92
C VAL A 223 -18.42 -12.28 0.60
N PHE A 224 -19.27 -13.25 0.88
CA PHE A 224 -19.06 -14.63 0.50
C PHE A 224 -19.91 -14.94 -0.73
N LEU A 225 -19.31 -15.63 -1.71
CA LEU A 225 -20.01 -16.14 -2.89
C LEU A 225 -20.11 -17.66 -2.80
N PRO A 226 -21.24 -18.27 -3.15
CA PRO A 226 -21.44 -19.71 -3.02
C PRO A 226 -20.68 -20.49 -4.10
N PRO A 227 -20.63 -21.84 -4.01
CA PRO A 227 -20.15 -22.69 -5.08
C PRO A 227 -20.80 -22.36 -6.43
N ASP A 228 -20.06 -22.61 -7.52
CA ASP A 228 -20.47 -22.35 -8.90
C ASP A 228 -20.65 -20.86 -9.27
N VAL A 229 -20.06 -19.94 -8.51
CA VAL A 229 -20.06 -18.50 -8.79
C VAL A 229 -18.64 -17.96 -8.73
N ASP A 230 -18.14 -17.53 -9.89
CA ASP A 230 -16.84 -16.88 -9.99
C ASP A 230 -16.97 -15.36 -9.85
N THR A 231 -15.85 -14.71 -9.60
CA THR A 231 -15.77 -13.25 -9.59
C THR A 231 -14.46 -12.77 -10.21
N CYS A 232 -14.48 -11.62 -10.89
CA CYS A 232 -13.28 -11.05 -11.50
C CYS A 232 -13.10 -9.57 -11.16
N VAL A 233 -11.91 -9.24 -10.68
CA VAL A 233 -11.48 -7.85 -10.41
C VAL A 233 -11.10 -7.12 -11.69
N ALA A 234 -10.66 -7.87 -12.70
CA ALA A 234 -10.29 -7.37 -14.02
C ALA A 234 -10.52 -8.45 -15.10
N ILE A 235 -10.31 -8.10 -16.36
CA ILE A 235 -10.54 -9.01 -17.48
C ILE A 235 -9.61 -10.23 -17.36
N ALA A 236 -10.22 -11.42 -17.25
CA ALA A 236 -9.51 -12.70 -17.09
C ALA A 236 -8.56 -12.72 -15.88
N GLN A 237 -8.91 -12.00 -14.82
CA GLN A 237 -8.26 -12.05 -13.51
C GLN A 237 -9.35 -12.30 -12.47
N CYS A 238 -9.54 -13.57 -12.12
CA CYS A 238 -10.72 -14.06 -11.45
C CYS A 238 -10.37 -14.94 -10.25
N GLY A 239 -11.37 -15.23 -9.41
CA GLY A 239 -11.18 -16.09 -8.25
C GLY A 239 -10.67 -17.47 -8.67
N SER A 240 -11.20 -17.99 -9.78
CA SER A 240 -10.83 -19.32 -10.26
C SER A 240 -9.40 -19.47 -10.83
N ASP A 241 -8.63 -18.38 -10.99
CA ASP A 241 -7.28 -18.46 -11.56
C ASP A 241 -6.24 -17.50 -10.97
N THR A 242 -6.65 -16.46 -10.25
CA THR A 242 -5.80 -15.32 -9.90
C THR A 242 -5.76 -15.03 -8.40
N TYR A 243 -6.84 -15.28 -7.66
CA TYR A 243 -6.92 -15.00 -6.22
C TYR A 243 -7.93 -15.89 -5.48
N ALA A 244 -7.70 -16.15 -4.19
CA ALA A 244 -8.68 -16.80 -3.31
C ALA A 244 -9.47 -15.80 -2.45
N GLY A 245 -9.01 -14.56 -2.38
CA GLY A 245 -9.67 -13.46 -1.70
C GLY A 245 -9.07 -12.13 -2.13
N TYR A 246 -9.79 -11.05 -1.85
CA TYR A 246 -9.21 -9.71 -1.91
C TYR A 246 -10.00 -8.76 -1.00
N HIS A 247 -9.36 -7.67 -0.61
CA HIS A 247 -10.05 -6.53 -0.03
C HIS A 247 -9.92 -5.29 -0.91
N ALA A 248 -10.92 -4.42 -0.82
CA ALA A 248 -11.03 -3.23 -1.63
C ALA A 248 -11.92 -2.17 -0.96
N LEU A 249 -12.06 -1.02 -1.61
CA LEU A 249 -12.84 0.13 -1.15
C LEU A 249 -13.88 0.51 -2.21
N LEU A 250 -15.09 0.83 -1.77
CA LEU A 250 -16.11 1.42 -2.62
C LEU A 250 -16.51 2.81 -2.11
N ASP A 251 -16.54 3.80 -3.01
CA ASP A 251 -17.19 5.09 -2.77
C ASP A 251 -17.91 5.59 -4.03
N PHE A 252 -19.25 5.54 -4.00
CA PHE A 252 -20.10 6.13 -5.04
C PHE A 252 -20.45 7.61 -4.76
N GLY A 253 -19.56 8.35 -4.09
CA GLY A 253 -19.76 9.73 -3.63
C GLY A 253 -20.69 9.85 -2.43
N ARG A 254 -20.75 8.80 -1.59
CA ARG A 254 -21.65 8.68 -0.44
C ARG A 254 -20.91 8.34 0.85
N GLY A 255 -19.59 8.35 0.80
CA GLY A 255 -18.71 7.89 1.87
C GLY A 255 -18.24 6.47 1.58
N SER A 256 -16.98 6.24 1.89
CA SER A 256 -16.29 5.00 1.59
C SER A 256 -16.76 3.84 2.48
N ALA A 257 -16.76 2.63 1.94
CA ALA A 257 -16.89 1.39 2.68
C ALA A 257 -15.80 0.42 2.23
N VAL A 258 -15.17 -0.24 3.21
CA VAL A 258 -14.17 -1.28 2.96
C VAL A 258 -14.89 -2.62 2.87
N TYR A 259 -14.50 -3.46 1.93
CA TYR A 259 -15.07 -4.79 1.76
C TYR A 259 -13.99 -5.83 1.47
N VAL A 260 -14.29 -7.06 1.86
CA VAL A 260 -13.55 -8.28 1.54
C VAL A 260 -14.44 -9.13 0.64
N VAL A 261 -13.87 -9.78 -0.35
CA VAL A 261 -14.57 -10.79 -1.16
C VAL A 261 -13.85 -12.12 -1.02
N ALA A 262 -14.58 -13.13 -0.60
CA ALA A 262 -14.11 -14.51 -0.49
C ALA A 262 -15.02 -15.40 -1.35
N PRO A 263 -14.62 -15.73 -2.60
CA PRO A 263 -15.30 -16.77 -3.36
C PRO A 263 -15.19 -18.13 -2.67
N ASP A 264 -16.16 -19.02 -2.92
CA ASP A 264 -16.09 -20.39 -2.41
C ASP A 264 -14.88 -21.13 -3.00
N PRO A 265 -14.06 -21.81 -2.19
CA PRO A 265 -12.84 -22.46 -2.67
C PRO A 265 -13.08 -23.53 -3.74
N LEU A 266 -14.29 -24.08 -3.85
CA LEU A 266 -14.67 -25.06 -4.88
C LEU A 266 -14.55 -24.52 -6.31
N ILE A 267 -14.50 -23.19 -6.51
CA ILE A 267 -14.23 -22.61 -7.84
C ILE A 267 -12.78 -22.80 -8.31
N GLU A 268 -11.86 -23.03 -7.37
CA GLU A 268 -10.46 -23.32 -7.62
C GLU A 268 -10.19 -24.82 -7.56
N SER A 269 -10.60 -25.45 -6.45
CA SER A 269 -10.32 -26.87 -6.18
C SER A 269 -11.18 -27.42 -5.04
N THR A 270 -11.28 -28.74 -4.94
CA THR A 270 -11.90 -29.38 -3.76
C THR A 270 -10.88 -29.47 -2.62
N PRO A 271 -11.10 -28.80 -1.47
CA PRO A 271 -10.16 -28.84 -0.36
C PRO A 271 -10.06 -30.26 0.21
N PRO A 272 -8.84 -30.81 0.41
CA PRO A 272 -8.69 -32.12 1.02
C PRO A 272 -8.97 -32.04 2.53
N PRO A 273 -9.58 -33.08 3.13
CA PRO A 273 -9.76 -33.15 4.58
C PRO A 273 -8.42 -33.41 5.31
N GLY A 274 -8.38 -33.10 6.60
CA GLY A 274 -7.24 -33.27 7.51
C GLY A 274 -6.49 -31.97 7.86
N ALA A 275 -7.03 -30.83 7.45
CA ALA A 275 -6.53 -29.49 7.77
C ALA A 275 -7.67 -28.56 8.21
N ASP A 276 -8.75 -29.18 8.71
CA ASP A 276 -10.05 -28.59 9.02
C ASP A 276 -10.43 -28.95 10.47
N PRO A 277 -9.83 -28.31 11.48
CA PRO A 277 -10.12 -28.58 12.90
C PRO A 277 -11.61 -28.57 13.31
N GLN A 278 -12.47 -27.88 12.57
CA GLN A 278 -13.91 -27.83 12.79
C GLN A 278 -14.68 -28.81 11.89
N GLY A 279 -14.00 -29.49 10.97
CA GLY A 279 -14.50 -30.60 10.16
C GLY A 279 -15.20 -30.17 8.86
N ASN A 280 -15.09 -28.90 8.48
CA ASN A 280 -15.68 -28.34 7.25
C ASN A 280 -14.57 -27.70 6.40
N PRO A 281 -13.93 -28.47 5.50
CA PRO A 281 -12.80 -28.00 4.71
C PRO A 281 -13.10 -26.76 3.87
N GLU A 282 -14.28 -26.68 3.25
CA GLU A 282 -14.66 -25.54 2.41
C GLU A 282 -14.79 -24.26 3.24
N ALA A 283 -15.47 -24.34 4.38
CA ALA A 283 -15.68 -23.20 5.25
C ALA A 283 -14.41 -22.75 5.97
N GLU A 284 -13.53 -23.68 6.36
CA GLU A 284 -12.26 -23.31 7.03
C GLU A 284 -11.26 -22.68 6.07
N LEU A 285 -11.25 -23.08 4.80
CA LEU A 285 -10.45 -22.38 3.79
C LEU A 285 -10.99 -20.98 3.50
N ALA A 286 -12.31 -20.80 3.46
CA ALA A 286 -12.93 -19.48 3.36
C ALA A 286 -12.67 -18.60 4.61
N ILE A 287 -12.61 -19.21 5.80
CA ILE A 287 -12.21 -18.52 7.04
C ILE A 287 -10.76 -18.05 6.97
N ASP A 288 -9.85 -18.87 6.46
CA ASP A 288 -8.44 -18.48 6.30
C ASP A 288 -8.31 -17.30 5.33
N ALA A 289 -9.00 -17.36 4.19
CA ALA A 289 -9.05 -16.25 3.22
C ALA A 289 -9.65 -14.97 3.84
N ALA A 290 -10.80 -15.09 4.53
CA ALA A 290 -11.40 -13.96 5.22
C ALA A 290 -10.50 -13.38 6.32
N ALA A 291 -9.76 -14.22 7.04
CA ALA A 291 -8.84 -13.77 8.09
C ALA A 291 -7.62 -13.06 7.52
N HIS A 292 -7.06 -13.55 6.41
CA HIS A 292 -6.01 -12.89 5.63
C HIS A 292 -6.44 -11.49 5.21
N GLU A 293 -7.53 -11.41 4.45
CA GLU A 293 -8.01 -10.15 3.89
C GLU A 293 -8.50 -9.18 4.97
N THR A 294 -9.04 -9.69 6.08
CA THR A 294 -9.38 -8.84 7.22
C THR A 294 -8.13 -8.24 7.86
N ALA A 295 -7.04 -9.01 7.99
CA ALA A 295 -5.80 -8.48 8.56
C ALA A 295 -5.19 -7.39 7.67
N GLU A 296 -5.20 -7.62 6.37
CA GLU A 296 -4.76 -6.69 5.34
C GLU A 296 -5.60 -5.41 5.33
N ALA A 297 -6.92 -5.53 5.16
CA ALA A 297 -7.85 -4.40 5.21
C ALA A 297 -7.73 -3.57 6.49
N LEU A 298 -7.47 -4.19 7.65
CA LEU A 298 -7.28 -3.44 8.89
C LEU A 298 -6.01 -2.58 8.87
N SER A 299 -4.94 -3.05 8.25
CA SER A 299 -3.64 -2.36 8.19
C SER A 299 -3.45 -1.47 6.95
N ASP A 300 -4.20 -1.71 5.88
CA ASP A 300 -4.19 -0.94 4.64
C ASP A 300 -5.57 -0.88 3.94
N PRO A 301 -6.59 -0.27 4.56
CA PRO A 301 -7.96 -0.26 4.01
C PRO A 301 -8.12 0.51 2.69
N GLU A 302 -7.16 1.36 2.32
CA GLU A 302 -7.23 2.28 1.17
C GLU A 302 -6.04 2.13 0.23
N GLY A 303 -5.25 1.06 0.37
CA GLY A 303 -4.07 0.80 -0.45
C GLY A 303 -2.94 1.82 -0.26
N THR A 304 -2.90 2.53 0.86
CA THR A 304 -1.89 3.54 1.19
C THR A 304 -1.45 3.50 2.67
N GLY A 305 -1.82 2.46 3.41
CA GLY A 305 -1.52 2.18 4.81
C GLY A 305 -0.17 1.47 4.98
N TRP A 306 -0.16 0.18 5.31
CA TRP A 306 1.06 -0.60 5.57
C TRP A 306 1.28 -1.71 4.54
N MET A 307 2.27 -1.52 3.67
CA MET A 307 2.74 -2.51 2.70
C MET A 307 4.26 -2.44 2.57
N ASP A 308 4.89 -3.42 1.91
CA ASP A 308 6.29 -3.30 1.51
C ASP A 308 6.41 -2.51 0.18
N PRO A 309 7.62 -2.08 -0.23
CA PRO A 309 7.82 -1.39 -1.51
C PRO A 309 7.45 -2.20 -2.76
N ASN A 310 7.08 -3.47 -2.64
CA ASN A 310 6.56 -4.30 -3.72
C ASN A 310 5.04 -4.52 -3.58
N GLY A 311 4.35 -3.78 -2.72
CA GLY A 311 2.92 -3.86 -2.51
C GLY A 311 2.45 -5.03 -1.64
N PHE A 312 3.37 -5.82 -1.06
CA PHE A 312 2.98 -6.97 -0.22
C PHE A 312 2.61 -6.51 1.18
N GLU A 313 1.43 -6.92 1.64
CA GLU A 313 0.87 -6.53 2.93
C GLU A 313 1.19 -7.53 4.06
N VAL A 314 0.42 -7.46 5.16
CA VAL A 314 0.67 -8.25 6.37
C VAL A 314 0.41 -9.75 6.20
N GLY A 315 -0.58 -10.12 5.38
CA GLY A 315 -0.92 -11.52 5.06
C GLY A 315 -0.02 -12.07 3.97
N ASP A 316 0.03 -11.37 2.84
CA ASP A 316 0.88 -11.60 1.66
C ASP A 316 2.29 -12.13 1.97
N LYS A 317 2.95 -11.48 2.94
CA LYS A 317 4.34 -11.80 3.29
C LYS A 317 4.52 -13.15 3.97
N CYS A 318 3.42 -13.76 4.39
CA CYS A 318 3.36 -15.03 5.06
C CYS A 318 2.75 -16.14 4.20
N GLU A 319 2.51 -15.85 2.91
CA GLU A 319 2.13 -16.87 1.93
C GLU A 319 3.29 -17.84 1.62
N ASN A 320 4.54 -17.41 1.80
CA ASN A 320 5.72 -18.24 1.58
C ASN A 320 6.35 -18.72 2.90
N GLY A 321 6.09 -19.98 3.29
CA GLY A 321 6.70 -20.60 4.47
C GLY A 321 5.86 -21.73 5.06
N PRO A 322 6.14 -22.21 6.28
CA PRO A 322 5.16 -22.96 7.05
C PRO A 322 4.03 -22.00 7.40
N GLN A 323 3.09 -21.80 6.48
CA GLN A 323 2.01 -20.79 6.52
C GLN A 323 1.26 -20.80 7.85
N GLN A 324 1.16 -21.96 8.50
CA GLN A 324 0.42 -22.17 9.74
C GLN A 324 1.34 -22.21 10.99
N GLY A 325 2.65 -22.06 10.85
CA GLY A 325 3.59 -22.14 11.97
C GLY A 325 3.62 -23.52 12.63
N THR A 326 3.82 -23.55 13.96
CA THR A 326 3.82 -24.80 14.73
C THR A 326 2.42 -25.05 15.29
N PRO A 327 1.80 -26.22 15.06
CA PRO A 327 0.51 -26.55 15.65
C PRO A 327 0.54 -26.46 17.19
N LEU A 328 -0.52 -25.89 17.76
CA LEU A 328 -0.75 -25.89 19.20
C LEU A 328 -1.27 -27.26 19.68
N GLY A 329 -1.94 -27.99 18.80
CA GLY A 329 -2.44 -29.34 19.03
C GLY A 329 -3.13 -29.91 17.79
N PHE A 330 -3.92 -30.96 18.01
CA PHE A 330 -4.74 -31.61 16.99
C PHE A 330 -6.18 -31.73 17.48
N ALA A 331 -7.14 -31.50 16.59
CA ALA A 331 -8.56 -31.71 16.79
C ALA A 331 -8.90 -33.21 16.84
N ALA A 332 -10.17 -33.52 17.13
CA ALA A 332 -10.62 -34.89 17.35
C ALA A 332 -10.49 -35.80 16.11
N ASP A 333 -10.58 -35.21 14.93
CA ASP A 333 -10.38 -35.84 13.62
C ASP A 333 -8.90 -36.00 13.23
N GLY A 334 -7.99 -35.42 14.03
CA GLY A 334 -6.56 -35.40 13.77
C GLY A 334 -6.06 -34.19 12.98
N SER A 335 -6.93 -33.23 12.64
CA SER A 335 -6.56 -31.99 11.96
C SER A 335 -5.72 -31.10 12.90
N PRO A 336 -4.58 -30.55 12.46
CA PRO A 336 -3.78 -29.65 13.29
C PRO A 336 -4.49 -28.31 13.47
N TYR A 337 -4.37 -27.70 14.63
CA TYR A 337 -4.79 -26.31 14.85
C TYR A 337 -3.64 -25.47 15.38
N ASN A 338 -3.62 -24.20 15.01
CA ASN A 338 -2.56 -23.25 15.38
C ASN A 338 -3.11 -22.00 16.09
N GLN A 339 -4.44 -21.89 16.19
CA GLN A 339 -5.18 -20.86 16.93
C GLN A 339 -6.20 -21.54 17.86
N VAL A 340 -6.45 -20.91 19.01
CA VAL A 340 -7.61 -21.19 19.87
C VAL A 340 -8.27 -19.85 20.16
N ILE A 341 -9.49 -19.67 19.69
CA ILE A 341 -10.24 -18.41 19.76
C ILE A 341 -11.61 -18.73 20.35
N ASP A 342 -11.98 -18.07 21.46
CA ASP A 342 -13.14 -18.42 22.31
C ASP A 342 -13.27 -19.92 22.62
N GLY A 343 -12.14 -20.62 22.73
CA GLY A 343 -12.09 -22.06 22.99
C GLY A 343 -12.29 -22.98 21.79
N HIS A 344 -12.68 -22.47 20.62
CA HIS A 344 -12.70 -23.23 19.36
C HIS A 344 -11.32 -23.25 18.69
N GLN A 345 -11.08 -24.28 17.88
CA GLN A 345 -9.78 -24.58 17.29
C GLN A 345 -9.79 -24.19 15.82
N TYR A 346 -8.80 -23.41 15.39
CA TYR A 346 -8.68 -22.97 14.00
C TYR A 346 -7.26 -23.20 13.49
N LEU A 347 -7.15 -23.41 12.18
CA LEU A 347 -5.89 -23.49 11.47
C LEU A 347 -5.81 -22.32 10.49
N LEU A 348 -5.17 -21.24 10.92
CA LEU A 348 -5.06 -20.01 10.14
C LEU A 348 -3.62 -19.77 9.69
N GLN A 349 -3.47 -18.99 8.65
CA GLN A 349 -2.21 -18.40 8.25
C GLN A 349 -1.60 -17.54 9.40
N THR A 350 -0.29 -17.56 9.51
CA THR A 350 0.49 -16.62 10.34
C THR A 350 0.58 -15.24 9.68
N MET A 351 0.75 -14.19 10.46
CA MET A 351 0.82 -12.80 9.95
C MET A 351 2.20 -12.19 10.15
N TRP A 352 2.59 -11.28 9.24
CA TRP A 352 3.92 -10.67 9.26
C TRP A 352 4.10 -9.73 10.45
N SER A 353 5.24 -9.87 11.14
CA SER A 353 5.64 -9.00 12.24
C SER A 353 6.97 -8.31 11.93
N ASN A 354 6.94 -6.99 11.82
CA ASN A 354 8.13 -6.16 11.65
C ASN A 354 9.16 -6.37 12.79
N PRO A 355 8.76 -6.37 14.09
CA PRO A 355 9.68 -6.65 15.19
C PRO A 355 10.27 -8.06 15.18
N ALA A 356 9.51 -9.05 14.71
CA ALA A 356 10.01 -10.43 14.59
C ALA A 356 10.85 -10.64 13.32
N ALA A 357 10.77 -9.72 12.36
CA ALA A 357 11.27 -9.88 11.00
C ALA A 357 10.82 -11.23 10.40
N GLY A 358 9.54 -11.57 10.58
CA GLY A 358 9.01 -12.86 10.20
C GLY A 358 7.54 -13.06 10.57
N CYS A 359 6.99 -14.17 10.12
CA CYS A 359 5.59 -14.55 10.32
C CYS A 359 5.37 -15.20 11.69
N VAL A 360 4.29 -14.80 12.36
CA VAL A 360 3.97 -15.26 13.72
C VAL A 360 2.49 -15.62 13.84
N GLN A 361 2.18 -16.61 14.69
CA GLN A 361 0.80 -17.00 15.01
C GLN A 361 0.06 -15.96 15.87
N ARG A 362 0.81 -15.08 16.55
CA ARG A 362 0.32 -14.00 17.42
C ARG A 362 1.48 -13.08 17.82
N SER A 363 1.18 -11.88 18.30
CA SER A 363 2.17 -10.91 18.77
C SER A 363 1.70 -10.14 20.00
N THR A 364 2.65 -9.68 20.81
CA THR A 364 2.43 -8.68 21.86
C THR A 364 3.06 -7.34 21.49
N ALA A 365 3.64 -7.24 20.29
CA ALA A 365 4.36 -6.05 19.86
C ALA A 365 3.38 -4.92 19.54
N THR A 366 3.63 -3.77 20.14
CA THR A 366 2.92 -2.51 19.89
C THR A 366 3.87 -1.40 19.42
N SER A 367 5.13 -1.75 19.15
CA SER A 367 6.16 -0.78 18.77
C SER A 367 5.89 -0.25 17.38
N SER A 368 5.91 1.08 17.23
CA SER A 368 5.76 1.75 15.95
C SER A 368 6.91 2.71 15.66
N ALA A 369 7.18 2.91 14.37
CA ALA A 369 8.07 3.95 13.87
C ALA A 369 7.40 5.35 13.76
N LEU A 370 6.09 5.48 14.06
CA LEU A 370 5.41 6.78 14.07
C LEU A 370 5.73 7.58 15.34
N SER A 371 5.83 8.91 15.29
CA SER A 371 5.66 9.80 14.12
C SER A 371 6.92 9.91 13.26
N LEU A 372 6.78 9.63 11.96
CA LEU A 372 7.86 9.75 10.99
C LEU A 372 8.24 11.22 10.77
N ALA A 373 9.49 11.44 10.36
CA ALA A 373 9.89 12.71 9.78
C ALA A 373 9.08 12.96 8.49
N THR A 374 9.02 14.22 8.05
CA THR A 374 8.35 14.59 6.80
C THR A 374 9.27 15.43 5.94
N VAL A 375 9.22 15.23 4.62
CA VAL A 375 9.93 16.03 3.63
C VAL A 375 8.94 16.48 2.55
N ASN A 376 8.89 17.77 2.25
CA ASN A 376 7.99 18.32 1.24
C ASN A 376 8.80 18.85 0.06
N LEU A 377 8.50 18.32 -1.12
CA LEU A 377 9.17 18.62 -2.38
C LEU A 377 8.12 19.05 -3.41
N ARG A 378 8.44 20.11 -4.15
CA ARG A 378 7.67 20.53 -5.33
C ARG A 378 8.55 20.42 -6.55
N GLN A 379 8.02 19.83 -7.61
CA GLN A 379 8.69 19.71 -8.88
C GLN A 379 9.09 21.10 -9.38
N PHE A 380 10.29 21.22 -9.92
CA PHE A 380 10.86 22.47 -10.45
C PHE A 380 10.98 23.62 -9.44
N SER A 381 10.88 23.32 -8.15
CA SER A 381 11.13 24.26 -7.06
C SER A 381 12.52 24.07 -6.48
N SER A 382 13.20 25.17 -6.12
CA SER A 382 14.42 25.15 -5.32
C SER A 382 14.13 25.09 -3.82
N SER A 383 12.86 25.17 -3.41
CA SER A 383 12.46 25.20 -2.00
C SER A 383 12.17 23.81 -1.47
N VAL A 384 12.78 23.47 -0.33
CA VAL A 384 12.57 22.22 0.40
C VAL A 384 12.21 22.52 1.85
N SER A 385 11.32 21.74 2.44
CA SER A 385 10.95 21.88 3.85
C SER A 385 10.61 20.53 4.47
N GLY A 386 10.46 20.50 5.79
CA GLY A 386 10.08 19.28 6.47
C GLY A 386 9.88 19.44 7.98
N ASN A 387 9.78 18.30 8.66
CA ASN A 387 9.68 18.21 10.11
C ASN A 387 10.40 16.94 10.55
N ILE A 388 11.08 16.97 11.70
CA ILE A 388 11.79 15.81 12.25
C ILE A 388 10.89 14.85 13.05
N GLY A 389 9.57 15.04 13.05
CA GLY A 389 8.60 14.22 13.76
C GLY A 389 8.57 14.45 15.29
N THR A 390 9.46 15.27 15.84
CA THR A 390 9.51 15.58 17.27
C THR A 390 9.58 17.08 17.53
N ALA A 391 9.00 17.54 18.64
CA ALA A 391 9.02 18.95 19.04
C ALA A 391 10.39 19.36 19.64
N THR A 392 11.44 19.25 18.81
CA THR A 392 12.83 19.54 19.19
C THR A 392 13.38 20.64 18.29
N GLY A 393 13.69 21.81 18.89
CA GLY A 393 14.32 22.93 18.19
C GLY A 393 15.85 22.88 18.20
N GLY A 394 16.46 23.52 17.20
CA GLY A 394 17.91 23.67 17.08
C GLY A 394 18.63 22.44 16.52
N VAL A 395 17.91 21.42 16.04
CA VAL A 395 18.51 20.28 15.34
C VAL A 395 18.99 20.75 13.96
N PRO A 396 20.30 20.68 13.66
CA PRO A 396 20.80 21.03 12.33
C PRO A 396 20.23 20.09 11.27
N VAL A 397 19.84 20.63 10.11
CA VAL A 397 19.39 19.86 8.95
C VAL A 397 20.22 20.27 7.75
N LEU A 398 20.77 19.28 7.04
CA LEU A 398 21.50 19.46 5.80
C LEU A 398 20.77 18.72 4.69
N VAL A 399 20.45 19.42 3.60
CA VAL A 399 19.83 18.85 2.42
C VAL A 399 20.83 18.89 1.27
N GLY A 400 21.09 17.75 0.64
CA GLY A 400 21.98 17.62 -0.50
C GLY A 400 21.29 16.98 -1.69
N LEU A 401 21.33 17.63 -2.85
CA LEU A 401 20.84 17.08 -4.11
C LEU A 401 21.98 16.42 -4.88
N LEU A 402 21.80 15.17 -5.29
CA LEU A 402 22.83 14.35 -5.93
C LEU A 402 22.45 13.97 -7.37
N ARG A 403 23.49 13.77 -8.20
CA ARG A 403 23.43 13.11 -9.51
C ARG A 403 24.70 12.32 -9.75
N GLY A 404 24.62 11.03 -10.03
CA GLY A 404 25.77 10.16 -10.28
C GLY A 404 26.76 10.15 -9.12
N ASN A 405 26.27 10.28 -7.88
CA ASN A 405 27.03 10.52 -6.64
C ASN A 405 27.74 11.88 -6.55
N GLU A 406 27.56 12.79 -7.51
CA GLU A 406 28.04 14.16 -7.43
C GLU A 406 27.01 15.06 -6.75
N LEU A 407 27.48 15.92 -5.84
CA LEU A 407 26.66 16.91 -5.19
C LEU A 407 26.39 18.09 -6.12
N LEU A 408 25.12 18.33 -6.44
CA LEU A 408 24.69 19.41 -7.32
C LEU A 408 24.30 20.67 -6.56
N ALA A 409 23.56 20.51 -5.46
CA ALA A 409 23.05 21.61 -4.66
C ALA A 409 22.95 21.25 -3.18
N LEU A 410 22.99 22.26 -2.33
CA LEU A 410 22.97 22.14 -0.89
C LEU A 410 22.05 23.19 -0.27
N ALA A 411 21.42 22.83 0.85
CA ALA A 411 20.77 23.76 1.76
C ALA A 411 21.05 23.35 3.21
N PHE A 412 21.01 24.33 4.11
CA PHE A 412 21.19 24.14 5.55
C PHE A 412 20.08 24.86 6.30
N ASP A 413 19.56 24.23 7.35
CA ASP A 413 18.66 24.86 8.31
C ASP A 413 18.89 24.34 9.73
N SER A 414 18.09 24.84 10.67
CA SER A 414 17.90 24.25 11.98
C SER A 414 16.41 24.18 12.31
N THR A 415 15.99 23.12 12.99
CA THR A 415 14.58 22.96 13.37
C THR A 415 14.10 24.07 14.29
N ARG A 416 12.84 24.47 14.12
CA ARG A 416 12.10 25.33 15.06
C ARG A 416 11.64 24.50 16.26
N ALA A 417 11.10 25.15 17.29
CA ALA A 417 10.65 24.47 18.52
C ALA A 417 9.67 23.30 18.26
N GLY A 418 8.83 23.39 17.22
CA GLY A 418 7.91 22.32 16.81
C GLY A 418 8.50 21.27 15.87
N GLY A 419 9.83 21.20 15.71
CA GLY A 419 10.52 20.24 14.83
C GLY A 419 10.57 20.61 13.35
N GLY A 420 9.79 21.62 12.93
CA GLY A 420 9.72 22.05 11.54
C GLY A 420 10.99 22.77 11.07
N TRP A 421 11.47 22.46 9.87
CA TRP A 421 12.59 23.09 9.18
C TRP A 421 12.18 23.46 7.74
N GLY A 422 12.93 24.36 7.11
CA GLY A 422 12.59 25.00 5.85
C GLY A 422 11.34 25.88 5.94
N PRO A 423 10.86 26.46 4.83
CA PRO A 423 11.42 26.33 3.49
C PRO A 423 12.86 26.88 3.41
N VAL A 424 13.76 26.06 2.88
CA VAL A 424 15.14 26.45 2.54
C VAL A 424 15.37 26.33 1.05
N THR A 425 16.24 27.18 0.52
CA THR A 425 16.57 27.22 -0.90
C THR A 425 17.81 26.39 -1.18
N LEU A 426 17.67 25.38 -2.04
CA LEU A 426 18.79 24.62 -2.60
C LEU A 426 19.65 25.55 -3.45
N THR A 427 20.91 25.66 -3.08
CA THR A 427 21.90 26.47 -3.78
C THR A 427 22.89 25.57 -4.48
N ALA A 428 23.08 25.76 -5.78
CA ALA A 428 24.02 24.95 -6.55
C ALA A 428 25.44 25.11 -6.00
N VAL A 429 26.28 24.08 -6.13
CA VAL A 429 27.70 24.13 -5.71
C VAL A 429 28.46 25.25 -6.42
N ARG A 430 28.01 25.67 -7.60
CA ARG A 430 28.58 26.78 -8.38
C ARG A 430 27.91 28.14 -8.11
N GLY A 431 27.00 28.21 -7.14
CA GLY A 431 26.16 29.37 -6.83
C GLY A 431 24.87 29.41 -7.66
N GLY A 432 23.89 30.21 -7.20
CA GLY A 432 22.55 30.29 -7.78
C GLY A 432 21.57 29.28 -7.18
N GLN A 433 20.27 29.50 -7.39
CA GLN A 433 19.25 28.55 -6.96
C GLN A 433 19.27 27.32 -7.86
N HIS A 434 18.92 26.16 -7.29
CA HIS A 434 18.86 24.91 -8.05
C HIS A 434 17.54 24.22 -7.81
N ALA A 435 16.71 24.15 -8.84
CA ALA A 435 15.43 23.48 -8.78
C ALA A 435 15.57 21.94 -8.76
N LEU A 436 14.68 21.31 -8.00
CA LEU A 436 14.43 19.87 -8.06
C LEU A 436 13.68 19.53 -9.35
N GLY A 437 13.84 18.31 -9.84
CA GLY A 437 13.11 17.82 -11.00
C GLY A 437 13.49 16.39 -11.28
N ASP A 438 12.85 15.83 -12.30
CA ASP A 438 12.83 14.39 -12.56
C ASP A 438 14.16 13.84 -13.06
N ASP A 439 15.07 14.71 -13.51
CA ASP A 439 16.39 14.31 -14.01
C ASP A 439 17.45 14.15 -12.89
N ARG A 440 17.05 14.18 -11.61
CA ARG A 440 17.95 14.13 -10.45
C ARG A 440 17.85 12.78 -9.73
N ASP A 441 18.99 12.22 -9.35
CA ASP A 441 19.07 10.85 -8.85
C ASP A 441 18.57 10.72 -7.39
N ALA A 442 18.96 11.64 -6.49
CA ALA A 442 18.56 11.54 -5.08
C ALA A 442 18.66 12.86 -4.31
N LEU A 443 17.80 13.02 -3.31
CA LEU A 443 17.91 13.99 -2.23
C LEU A 443 18.36 13.28 -0.94
N LEU A 444 19.47 13.72 -0.37
CA LEU A 444 19.94 13.30 0.94
C LEU A 444 19.49 14.34 1.99
N VAL A 445 18.82 13.90 3.06
CA VAL A 445 18.51 14.75 4.22
C VAL A 445 19.25 14.20 5.42
N VAL A 446 20.24 14.96 5.90
CA VAL A 446 21.09 14.60 7.04
C VAL A 446 20.64 15.40 8.25
N TYR A 447 20.37 14.70 9.35
CA TYR A 447 19.94 15.31 10.60
C TYR A 447 21.06 15.30 11.63
N GLY A 448 21.22 16.42 12.32
CA GLY A 448 22.17 16.53 13.42
C GLY A 448 21.70 15.80 14.69
N PRO A 449 22.51 15.83 15.76
CA PRO A 449 22.17 15.20 17.04
C PRO A 449 20.78 15.63 17.54
N GLY A 450 19.97 14.65 17.95
CA GLY A 450 18.58 14.87 18.37
C GLY A 450 17.55 14.82 17.24
N GLY A 451 17.99 14.66 15.99
CA GLY A 451 17.13 14.34 14.84
C GLY A 451 16.98 12.84 14.58
N PRO A 452 16.14 12.48 13.59
CA PRO A 452 15.94 11.11 13.13
C PRO A 452 17.16 10.58 12.37
N LYS A 453 17.07 9.36 11.84
CA LYS A 453 18.06 8.82 10.91
C LYS A 453 18.02 9.62 9.60
N ASP A 454 19.16 9.65 8.91
CA ASP A 454 19.30 10.32 7.62
C ASP A 454 18.43 9.64 6.55
N ASP A 455 17.82 10.46 5.69
CA ASP A 455 16.96 10.02 4.60
C ASP A 455 17.70 10.07 3.26
N ALA A 456 17.46 9.08 2.40
CA ALA A 456 17.87 9.09 1.00
C ALA A 456 16.62 8.89 0.13
N ILE A 457 16.27 9.90 -0.66
CA ILE A 457 15.01 9.97 -1.38
C ILE A 457 15.31 10.02 -2.86
N ALA A 458 14.84 9.04 -3.63
CA ALA A 458 14.86 9.13 -5.09
C ALA A 458 13.93 10.27 -5.53
N THR A 459 14.46 11.22 -6.30
CA THR A 459 13.70 12.42 -6.72
C THR A 459 13.10 12.31 -8.10
N GLY A 460 13.62 11.42 -8.96
CA GLY A 460 13.19 11.31 -10.36
C GLY A 460 12.35 10.08 -10.68
N ASP A 461 12.57 8.98 -9.96
CA ASP A 461 12.02 7.67 -10.31
C ASP A 461 11.00 7.19 -9.26
N GLY A 462 9.84 6.76 -9.74
CA GLY A 462 8.85 5.97 -9.03
C GLY A 462 9.00 4.47 -9.34
N GLY A 463 8.18 3.65 -8.69
CA GLY A 463 7.91 2.30 -9.20
C GLY A 463 7.11 2.36 -10.50
N ASP A 464 6.76 1.21 -11.08
CA ASP A 464 5.77 1.20 -12.16
C ASP A 464 4.38 1.16 -11.52
N PRO A 465 3.63 2.29 -11.48
CA PRO A 465 2.35 2.36 -10.79
C PRO A 465 1.32 1.40 -11.41
N PHE A 466 1.50 0.97 -12.66
CA PHE A 466 0.61 0.02 -13.37
C PHE A 466 0.96 -1.45 -13.09
N SER A 467 2.07 -1.67 -12.39
CA SER A 467 2.33 -2.94 -11.72
C SER A 467 1.92 -2.91 -10.26
N GLU A 468 1.49 -1.74 -9.76
CA GLU A 468 1.16 -1.48 -8.35
C GLU A 468 2.34 -1.84 -7.41
N LEU A 469 3.57 -1.76 -7.94
CA LEU A 469 4.83 -1.93 -7.21
C LEU A 469 5.54 -0.58 -7.06
N GLY A 470 6.19 -0.36 -5.92
CA GLY A 470 7.02 0.81 -5.65
C GLY A 470 6.23 2.02 -5.17
N PHE A 471 6.73 3.23 -5.47
CA PHE A 471 6.21 4.51 -4.97
C PHE A 471 5.84 5.43 -6.14
N THR A 472 4.78 6.25 -6.03
CA THR A 472 4.38 7.21 -7.09
C THR A 472 5.37 8.35 -7.25
N GLY A 473 6.13 8.42 -8.35
CA GLY A 473 7.10 9.50 -8.65
C GLY A 473 6.48 10.73 -9.33
N TRP A 474 7.25 11.82 -9.50
CA TRP A 474 6.81 12.97 -10.30
C TRP A 474 6.51 12.58 -11.75
N TYR A 475 7.29 11.67 -12.30
CA TYR A 475 7.03 11.08 -13.61
C TYR A 475 5.59 10.55 -13.69
N ASP A 476 5.16 9.75 -12.71
CA ASP A 476 3.81 9.16 -12.71
C ASP A 476 2.72 10.23 -12.55
N LEU A 477 2.95 11.26 -11.73
CA LEU A 477 2.02 12.38 -11.57
C LEU A 477 1.83 13.17 -12.88
N ASP A 478 2.90 13.36 -13.66
CA ASP A 478 2.86 14.11 -14.92
C ASP A 478 2.27 13.30 -16.08
N HIS A 479 2.51 11.99 -16.12
CA HIS A 479 2.06 11.10 -17.20
C HIS A 479 0.72 10.44 -16.93
N GLY A 480 0.32 10.36 -15.66
CA GLY A 480 -0.91 9.74 -15.23
C GLY A 480 -2.09 10.70 -15.17
N ALA A 481 -1.92 11.98 -15.52
CA ALA A 481 -2.99 12.95 -15.37
C ALA A 481 -3.45 13.56 -16.70
N GLN A 482 -4.73 13.93 -16.80
CA GLN A 482 -5.28 14.74 -17.87
C GLN A 482 -6.12 15.88 -17.29
N VAL A 483 -5.82 17.12 -17.67
CA VAL A 483 -6.61 18.29 -17.30
C VAL A 483 -7.47 18.72 -18.49
N SER A 484 -8.77 18.82 -18.27
CA SER A 484 -9.72 19.29 -19.27
C SER A 484 -10.70 20.31 -18.68
N SER A 485 -11.23 21.19 -19.52
CA SER A 485 -12.15 22.23 -19.08
C SER A 485 -13.18 22.55 -20.17
N THR A 486 -14.41 22.79 -19.72
CA THR A 486 -15.51 23.34 -20.50
C THR A 486 -15.96 24.64 -19.84
N PRO A 487 -16.78 25.48 -20.51
CA PRO A 487 -17.30 26.70 -19.89
C PRO A 487 -18.10 26.47 -18.59
N LEU A 488 -18.61 25.25 -18.37
CA LEU A 488 -19.48 24.91 -17.24
C LEU A 488 -18.77 24.10 -16.13
N ARG A 489 -17.71 23.37 -16.46
CA ARG A 489 -16.99 22.49 -15.51
C ARG A 489 -15.58 22.17 -15.97
N GLY A 490 -14.68 21.99 -15.03
CA GLY A 490 -13.38 21.36 -15.22
C GLY A 490 -13.39 19.89 -14.84
N THR A 491 -12.40 19.13 -15.30
CA THR A 491 -12.17 17.75 -14.90
C THR A 491 -10.69 17.44 -14.94
N VAL A 492 -10.18 16.86 -13.87
CA VAL A 492 -8.83 16.28 -13.81
C VAL A 492 -9.01 14.77 -13.71
N VAL A 493 -8.48 14.04 -14.67
CA VAL A 493 -8.42 12.57 -14.62
C VAL A 493 -7.04 12.17 -14.13
N VAL A 494 -6.95 11.24 -13.18
CA VAL A 494 -5.69 10.67 -12.66
C VAL A 494 -5.73 9.15 -12.84
N GLY A 495 -4.70 8.54 -13.41
CA GLY A 495 -4.62 7.12 -13.74
C GLY A 495 -3.17 6.62 -13.65
N PRO A 496 -2.90 5.46 -13.01
CA PRO A 496 -3.82 4.66 -12.21
C PRO A 496 -4.43 5.46 -11.07
N CYS A 497 -5.58 5.07 -10.57
CA CYS A 497 -6.19 5.74 -9.41
C CYS A 497 -5.59 5.23 -8.08
N SER A 498 -5.08 4.00 -8.08
CA SER A 498 -4.58 3.20 -6.96
C SER A 498 -3.05 3.17 -6.90
N GLN A 499 -2.39 4.22 -7.40
CA GLN A 499 -0.92 4.33 -7.32
C GLN A 499 -0.47 4.43 -5.86
N THR A 500 0.67 3.84 -5.54
CA THR A 500 1.21 3.82 -4.18
C THR A 500 1.47 5.22 -3.61
N GLY A 501 0.88 5.50 -2.45
CA GLY A 501 0.98 6.76 -1.72
C GLY A 501 -0.31 7.57 -1.78
N VAL A 502 -0.56 8.37 -0.73
CA VAL A 502 -1.80 9.16 -0.62
C VAL A 502 -1.82 10.27 -1.67
N LEU A 503 -2.69 10.12 -2.67
CA LEU A 503 -2.92 11.13 -3.70
C LEU A 503 -3.80 12.26 -3.19
N ALA A 504 -3.39 13.50 -3.43
CA ALA A 504 -4.19 14.68 -3.13
C ALA A 504 -4.12 15.70 -4.27
N LEU A 505 -5.30 16.11 -4.76
CA LEU A 505 -5.46 17.11 -5.80
C LEU A 505 -6.00 18.42 -5.20
N THR A 506 -5.37 19.55 -5.56
CA THR A 506 -5.85 20.89 -5.21
C THR A 506 -6.03 21.77 -6.45
N VAL A 507 -7.04 22.62 -6.42
CA VAL A 507 -7.33 23.62 -7.46
C VAL A 507 -7.40 25.00 -6.80
N ASN A 508 -6.55 25.93 -7.23
CA ASN A 508 -6.42 27.27 -6.64
C ASN A 508 -6.21 27.23 -5.11
N GLY A 509 -5.49 26.21 -4.63
CA GLY A 509 -5.22 25.97 -3.20
C GLY A 509 -6.37 25.32 -2.43
N ALA A 510 -7.51 25.04 -3.05
CA ALA A 510 -8.60 24.29 -2.43
C ALA A 510 -8.48 22.79 -2.71
N GLY A 511 -8.61 21.94 -1.69
CA GLY A 511 -8.63 20.49 -1.84
C GLY A 511 -9.87 19.99 -2.59
N THR A 512 -9.73 18.84 -3.24
CA THR A 512 -10.81 18.11 -3.92
C THR A 512 -11.06 16.76 -3.22
N ALA A 513 -12.02 15.97 -3.71
CA ALA A 513 -12.15 14.58 -3.28
C ALA A 513 -10.89 13.78 -3.64
N SER A 514 -10.55 12.75 -2.86
CA SER A 514 -9.37 11.95 -3.16
C SER A 514 -9.52 11.27 -4.52
N PRO A 515 -8.48 11.24 -5.38
CA PRO A 515 -8.50 10.44 -6.60
C PRO A 515 -8.83 8.96 -6.31
N THR A 516 -8.29 8.38 -5.24
CA THR A 516 -8.52 6.97 -4.85
C THR A 516 -10.00 6.68 -4.60
N GLU A 517 -10.72 7.57 -3.91
CA GLU A 517 -12.16 7.46 -3.66
C GLU A 517 -13.01 7.55 -4.95
N ARG A 518 -12.45 8.09 -6.03
CA ARG A 518 -13.13 8.27 -7.32
C ARG A 518 -12.72 7.24 -8.35
N CYS A 519 -12.01 6.19 -7.95
CA CYS A 519 -11.51 5.21 -8.88
C CYS A 519 -12.64 4.50 -9.62
N ASP A 520 -12.55 4.50 -10.94
CA ASP A 520 -13.34 3.66 -11.81
C ASP A 520 -12.57 2.36 -12.09
N ALA A 521 -13.08 1.23 -11.62
CA ALA A 521 -12.43 -0.07 -11.73
C ALA A 521 -12.27 -0.58 -13.18
N GLU A 522 -13.08 -0.10 -14.13
CA GLU A 522 -12.96 -0.52 -15.53
C GLU A 522 -11.84 0.21 -16.25
N THR A 523 -11.64 1.49 -15.91
CA THR A 523 -10.66 2.37 -16.55
C THR A 523 -9.38 2.57 -15.76
N ASP A 524 -9.35 2.12 -14.50
CA ASP A 524 -8.28 2.38 -13.54
C ASP A 524 -7.91 3.88 -13.53
N ALA A 525 -8.94 4.71 -13.48
CA ALA A 525 -8.80 6.15 -13.56
C ALA A 525 -9.81 6.85 -12.65
N ALA A 526 -9.38 7.95 -12.06
CA ALA A 526 -10.14 8.78 -11.16
C ALA A 526 -10.51 10.11 -11.84
N PRO A 527 -11.71 10.24 -12.42
CA PRO A 527 -12.20 11.52 -12.90
C PRO A 527 -12.64 12.39 -11.71
N VAL A 528 -11.83 13.40 -11.38
CA VAL A 528 -12.11 14.37 -10.32
C VAL A 528 -12.78 15.62 -10.93
N PRO A 529 -14.07 15.88 -10.63
CA PRO A 529 -14.75 17.08 -11.11
C PRO A 529 -14.19 18.33 -10.42
N THR A 530 -14.01 19.41 -11.19
CA THR A 530 -13.50 20.68 -10.67
C THR A 530 -14.35 21.86 -11.16
N PRO A 531 -14.26 23.04 -10.52
CA PRO A 531 -14.76 24.27 -11.13
C PRO A 531 -14.12 24.51 -12.52
N PRO A 532 -14.74 25.32 -13.40
CA PRO A 532 -14.16 25.67 -14.69
C PRO A 532 -12.70 26.14 -14.56
N LEU A 533 -11.80 25.51 -15.29
CA LEU A 533 -10.39 25.83 -15.31
C LEU A 533 -10.09 26.77 -16.48
N GLY A 534 -9.33 27.83 -16.22
CA GLY A 534 -8.91 28.82 -17.22
C GLY A 534 -7.44 29.22 -17.06
N PRO A 535 -6.92 30.07 -17.96
CA PRO A 535 -5.55 30.58 -17.88
C PRO A 535 -5.26 31.17 -16.48
N GLY A 536 -4.24 30.62 -15.80
CA GLY A 536 -3.86 31.03 -14.44
C GLY A 536 -4.51 30.25 -13.30
N SER A 537 -5.37 29.27 -13.59
CA SER A 537 -5.80 28.30 -12.57
C SER A 537 -4.60 27.44 -12.17
N THR A 538 -4.36 27.26 -10.88
CA THR A 538 -3.30 26.36 -10.38
C THR A 538 -3.91 25.01 -10.05
N VAL A 539 -3.42 23.96 -10.70
CA VAL A 539 -3.84 22.58 -10.44
C VAL A 539 -2.61 21.83 -9.94
N MET A 540 -2.63 21.38 -8.68
CA MET A 540 -1.52 20.66 -8.07
C MET A 540 -1.96 19.26 -7.72
N LEU A 541 -1.21 18.27 -8.18
CA LEU A 541 -1.33 16.89 -7.74
C LEU A 541 -0.15 16.56 -6.86
N SER A 542 -0.42 15.88 -5.74
CA SER A 542 0.61 15.43 -4.83
C SER A 542 0.43 13.97 -4.48
N SER A 543 1.55 13.29 -4.23
CA SER A 543 1.59 11.97 -3.60
C SER A 543 2.39 12.09 -2.30
N GLN A 544 1.87 11.52 -1.21
CA GLN A 544 2.58 11.38 0.05
C GLN A 544 2.89 9.91 0.32
N ASP A 545 4.17 9.60 0.54
CA ASP A 545 4.60 8.22 0.77
C ASP A 545 5.91 8.12 1.56
N ASN A 546 6.14 7.05 2.32
CA ASN A 546 7.39 6.74 2.99
C ASN A 546 8.39 6.09 2.02
N ARG A 547 8.88 6.92 1.11
CA ARG A 547 9.87 6.56 0.09
C ARG A 547 11.32 6.95 0.44
N ALA A 548 11.53 7.50 1.63
CA ALA A 548 12.87 7.69 2.18
C ALA A 548 13.49 6.38 2.68
N ASP A 549 12.80 5.25 2.46
CA ASP A 549 13.32 3.91 2.70
C ASP A 549 14.62 3.69 1.88
N SER A 550 15.64 3.30 2.62
CA SER A 550 16.83 2.69 2.06
C SER A 550 17.14 1.45 2.90
N SER A 551 17.99 0.57 2.37
CA SER A 551 18.56 -0.57 3.14
C SER A 551 19.18 -0.19 4.51
N LEU A 552 19.32 1.10 4.82
CA LEU A 552 19.82 1.66 6.08
C LEU A 552 18.71 2.17 7.04
N SER A 553 17.48 2.42 6.57
CA SER A 553 16.36 2.90 7.37
C SER A 553 14.98 2.58 6.74
N PRO A 554 14.36 1.44 7.09
CA PRO A 554 13.04 1.04 6.56
C PRO A 554 11.86 1.92 6.97
N SER A 555 12.05 2.84 7.92
CA SER A 555 11.02 3.80 8.32
C SER A 555 11.62 5.20 8.22
N GLY A 556 11.86 5.64 6.99
CA GLY A 556 12.36 6.98 6.68
C GLY A 556 11.27 8.04 6.83
N ALA A 557 11.50 9.22 6.28
CA ALA A 557 10.49 10.27 6.19
C ALA A 557 9.32 9.94 5.25
N LEU A 558 8.12 10.39 5.64
CA LEU A 558 6.99 10.58 4.73
C LEU A 558 7.30 11.75 3.79
N VAL A 559 7.44 11.47 2.51
CA VAL A 559 7.78 12.45 1.48
C VAL A 559 6.52 12.84 0.72
N THR A 560 6.22 14.13 0.69
CA THR A 560 5.21 14.68 -0.23
C THR A 560 5.90 15.21 -1.47
N LEU A 561 5.61 14.60 -2.63
CA LEU A 561 5.96 15.10 -3.95
C LEU A 561 4.76 15.86 -4.52
N THR A 562 4.96 17.06 -5.05
CA THR A 562 3.91 17.85 -5.70
C THR A 562 4.32 18.24 -7.11
N ALA A 563 3.43 18.04 -8.09
CA ALA A 563 3.56 18.45 -9.48
C ALA A 563 2.44 19.42 -9.88
N GLU A 564 2.73 20.34 -10.79
CA GLU A 564 1.76 21.27 -11.37
C GLU A 564 1.21 20.68 -12.68
N LEU A 565 -0.12 20.60 -12.80
CA LEU A 565 -0.79 19.95 -13.92
C LEU A 565 -1.39 20.97 -14.90
N GLY A 566 -1.53 20.55 -16.16
CA GLY A 566 -2.27 21.30 -17.18
C GLY A 566 -1.52 22.51 -17.76
N GLU A 567 -0.18 22.52 -17.68
CA GLU A 567 0.61 23.61 -18.25
C GLU A 567 0.42 23.71 -19.79
N PRO A 568 0.36 24.93 -20.38
CA PRO A 568 0.19 25.09 -21.82
C PRO A 568 1.29 24.41 -22.65
N GLY A 569 0.89 23.61 -23.63
CA GLY A 569 1.84 22.90 -24.49
C GLY A 569 2.50 21.68 -23.82
N SER A 570 1.93 21.22 -22.71
CA SER A 570 2.25 19.93 -22.10
C SER A 570 1.99 18.78 -23.06
N VAL A 571 2.98 17.91 -23.25
CA VAL A 571 2.85 16.72 -24.09
C VAL A 571 3.24 15.47 -23.31
N PRO A 572 2.47 14.37 -23.41
CA PRO A 572 2.87 13.11 -22.80
C PRO A 572 4.23 12.67 -23.38
N ASN A 573 5.19 12.37 -22.51
CA ASN A 573 6.53 11.95 -22.95
C ASN A 573 6.52 10.52 -23.53
N ALA A 574 5.49 9.74 -23.20
CA ALA A 574 5.24 8.40 -23.69
C ALA A 574 3.73 8.16 -23.85
N GLY A 575 3.34 7.38 -24.86
CA GLY A 575 2.00 6.81 -24.89
C GLY A 575 1.92 5.63 -23.93
N ASN A 576 0.91 5.60 -23.07
CA ASN A 576 0.61 4.44 -22.23
C ASN A 576 -0.68 3.77 -22.73
N SER A 577 -0.56 2.53 -23.22
CA SER A 577 -1.71 1.77 -23.73
C SER A 577 -2.65 1.23 -22.65
N GLN A 578 -2.25 1.32 -21.37
CA GLN A 578 -3.07 0.91 -20.23
C GLN A 578 -4.04 2.03 -19.79
N LEU A 579 -3.73 3.29 -20.10
CA LEU A 579 -4.63 4.40 -19.85
C LEU A 579 -5.69 4.50 -20.94
N LEU A 580 -6.96 4.56 -20.55
CA LEU A 580 -8.09 4.76 -21.47
C LEU A 580 -8.35 6.23 -21.82
N PHE A 581 -7.43 7.13 -21.45
CA PHE A 581 -7.47 8.56 -21.80
C PHE A 581 -6.11 9.02 -22.35
N THR A 582 -6.09 10.19 -23.00
CA THR A 582 -4.83 10.80 -23.46
C THR A 582 -4.28 11.68 -22.34
N PRO A 583 -3.22 11.28 -21.65
CA PRO A 583 -2.66 12.09 -20.58
C PRO A 583 -2.07 13.39 -21.10
N SER A 584 -2.01 14.39 -20.22
CA SER A 584 -1.06 15.50 -20.36
C SER A 584 0.37 15.00 -20.11
N GLY A 585 1.33 15.91 -20.09
CA GLY A 585 2.70 15.51 -19.77
C GLY A 585 3.56 16.73 -19.54
N PHE A 586 4.84 16.64 -19.86
CA PHE A 586 5.76 17.71 -19.54
C PHE A 586 5.48 18.98 -20.34
N PRO A 587 5.57 20.17 -19.71
CA PRO A 587 5.65 21.41 -20.45
C PRO A 587 6.79 21.37 -21.46
N SER A 588 6.47 21.59 -22.72
CA SER A 588 7.43 21.56 -23.84
C SER A 588 8.51 22.67 -23.77
N CYS A 589 8.40 23.61 -22.83
CA CYS A 589 9.33 24.71 -22.63
C CYS A 589 9.99 24.66 -21.24
N THR A 590 11.09 23.90 -21.13
CA THR A 590 11.96 23.80 -19.93
C THR A 590 12.83 25.05 -19.68
N ALA A 591 12.59 26.15 -20.39
CA ALA A 591 13.41 27.36 -20.35
C ALA A 591 13.46 28.06 -18.96
N TYR A 592 12.56 27.70 -18.03
CA TYR A 592 12.54 28.21 -16.66
C TYR A 592 13.34 27.38 -15.64
N LEU A 593 13.96 26.26 -16.02
CA LEU A 593 14.81 25.46 -15.12
C LEU A 593 16.22 26.05 -14.89
N ARG A 594 16.45 27.30 -15.31
CA ARG A 594 17.76 27.97 -15.29
C ARG A 594 17.81 29.29 -14.52
N THR A 595 16.86 29.58 -13.63
CA THR A 595 16.93 30.81 -12.80
C THR A 595 17.20 30.49 -11.34
#